data_AF-A0A8S9SIE1-F1
#
_entry.id   AF-A0A8S9SIE1-F1
#
_cell.length_a   1.000
_cell.length_b   1.000
_cell.length_c   1.000
_cell.angle_alpha   90.00
_cell.angle_beta   90.00
_cell.angle_gamma   90.00
#
_symmetry.space_group_name_H-M   'P 1'
#
loop_
_entity.id
_entity.type
_entity.pdbx_description
1 polymer ?
#
loop_
_entity_poly.entity_id
_entity_poly.type
_entity_poly.pdbx_seq_one_letter_code
_entity_poly.pdbx_strand_id
1 'polypeptide(L)'
;MEKVSAACAMDWSIKLEKALRSKNPVRAVEVILETGEKLQQWSKEPEPGTAVYSLFGLVPEEDRLFFNTILLRLVDAFCFGDKLVKVAVVRVFMSVFKLSRGKSKSDCGTWFLSKAKVHNHLEMLKRVKSVYDKGDTEAKALALILFGCCRDFASEFAPVRYLVFTSMVSSHDLEVPMHL
;
A
#
# COMPACT_ATOMS: atom_id res chain seq x y z
N MET A 1 -16.24 23.77 7.28
CA MET A 1 -16.28 22.39 6.80
C MET A 1 -14.85 21.87 6.81
N GLU A 2 -14.59 20.73 7.45
CA GLU A 2 -13.25 20.12 7.40
C GLU A 2 -12.95 19.63 5.98
N LYS A 3 -11.68 19.66 5.57
CA LYS A 3 -11.28 19.15 4.26
C LYS A 3 -11.50 17.63 4.21
N VAL A 4 -12.11 17.14 3.13
CA VAL A 4 -12.22 15.70 2.86
C VAL A 4 -10.84 15.10 2.55
N SER A 5 -10.69 13.78 2.68
CA SER A 5 -9.40 13.11 2.46
C SER A 5 -8.88 13.33 1.04
N ALA A 6 -9.76 13.32 0.03
CA ALA A 6 -9.42 13.62 -1.36
C ALA A 6 -8.73 15.00 -1.51
N ALA A 7 -9.20 16.01 -0.76
CA ALA A 7 -8.64 17.35 -0.78
C ALA A 7 -7.31 17.48 -0.01
N CYS A 8 -6.98 16.49 0.82
CA CYS A 8 -5.76 16.46 1.62
C CYS A 8 -4.68 15.54 1.02
N ALA A 9 -5.01 14.76 0.01
CA ALA A 9 -4.15 13.73 -0.57
C ALA A 9 -2.78 14.28 -1.03
N MET A 10 -2.78 15.46 -1.67
CA MET A 10 -1.57 16.16 -2.09
C MET A 10 -0.66 16.50 -0.90
N ASP A 11 -1.22 17.13 0.13
CA ASP A 11 -0.49 17.54 1.33
C ASP A 11 0.12 16.33 2.06
N TRP A 12 -0.63 15.24 2.15
CA TRP A 12 -0.16 13.99 2.74
C TRP A 12 0.97 13.39 1.92
N SER A 13 0.85 13.40 0.60
CA SER A 13 1.86 12.91 -0.32
C SER A 13 3.16 13.71 -0.19
N ILE A 14 3.09 15.04 -0.14
CA ILE A 14 4.24 15.94 0.06
C ILE A 14 4.88 15.71 1.43
N LYS A 15 4.07 15.59 2.50
CA LYS A 15 4.56 15.35 3.87
C LYS A 15 5.32 14.02 3.94
N LEU A 16 4.77 12.96 3.35
CA LEU A 16 5.40 11.65 3.27
C LEU A 16 6.75 11.75 2.54
N GLU A 17 6.78 12.34 1.35
CA GLU A 17 8.00 12.50 0.56
C GLU A 17 9.10 13.27 1.33
N LYS A 18 8.73 14.36 2.02
CA LYS A 18 9.67 15.13 2.84
C LYS A 18 10.25 14.30 3.99
N ALA A 19 9.41 13.51 4.67
CA ALA A 19 9.86 12.66 5.77
C ALA A 19 10.81 11.57 5.29
N LEU A 20 10.47 10.89 4.20
CA LEU A 20 11.31 9.84 3.59
C LEU A 20 12.68 10.36 3.15
N ARG A 21 12.80 11.64 2.77
CA ARG A 21 14.08 12.26 2.41
C ARG A 21 14.95 12.69 3.60
N SER A 22 14.39 12.82 4.80
CA SER A 22 15.05 13.49 5.93
C SER A 22 16.20 12.72 6.60
N LYS A 23 16.61 11.54 6.07
CA LYS A 23 17.59 10.60 6.68
C LYS A 23 17.29 10.19 8.14
N ASN A 24 16.16 10.60 8.72
CA ASN A 24 15.73 10.24 10.06
C ASN A 24 14.70 9.10 9.97
N PRO A 25 15.08 7.85 10.31
CA PRO A 25 14.19 6.70 10.19
C PRO A 25 13.01 6.75 11.15
N VAL A 26 13.18 7.35 12.35
CA VAL A 26 12.09 7.51 13.32
C VAL A 26 11.00 8.41 12.75
N ARG A 27 11.40 9.58 12.22
CA ARG A 27 10.47 10.51 11.57
C ARG A 27 9.80 9.89 10.34
N ALA A 28 10.54 9.10 9.56
CA ALA A 28 9.99 8.40 8.41
C ALA A 28 8.90 7.41 8.86
N VAL A 29 9.17 6.60 9.89
CA VAL A 29 8.21 5.65 10.46
C VAL A 29 6.97 6.34 10.99
N GLU A 30 7.11 7.42 11.77
CA GLU A 30 5.98 8.20 12.30
C GLU A 30 5.05 8.68 11.17
N VAL A 31 5.63 9.28 10.12
CA VAL A 31 4.85 9.81 9.01
C VAL A 31 4.26 8.70 8.14
N ILE A 32 4.94 7.56 7.99
CA ILE A 32 4.36 6.38 7.32
C ILE A 32 3.11 5.90 8.07
N LEU A 33 3.18 5.75 9.40
CA LEU A 33 2.06 5.27 10.20
C LEU A 33 0.90 6.28 10.19
N GLU A 34 1.18 7.57 10.35
CA GLU A 34 0.19 8.65 10.22
C GLU A 34 -0.49 8.63 8.83
N THR A 35 0.29 8.40 7.77
CA THR A 35 -0.26 8.25 6.41
C THR A 35 -1.16 7.02 6.32
N GLY A 36 -0.81 5.93 7.01
CA GLY A 36 -1.65 4.74 7.07
C GLY A 36 -3.01 5.00 7.72
N GLU A 37 -3.07 5.73 8.82
CA GLU A 37 -4.33 6.12 9.48
C GLU A 37 -5.20 6.96 8.54
N LYS A 38 -4.59 7.89 7.83
CA LYS A 38 -5.25 8.73 6.82
C LYS A 38 -5.80 7.91 5.65
N LEU A 39 -5.05 6.93 5.15
CA LEU A 39 -5.55 6.01 4.11
C LEU A 39 -6.70 5.14 4.62
N GLN A 40 -6.65 4.70 5.88
CA GLN A 40 -7.76 3.98 6.49
C GLN A 40 -9.02 4.85 6.59
N GLN A 41 -8.88 6.10 7.01
CA GLN A 41 -9.98 7.07 7.04
C GLN A 41 -10.55 7.26 5.64
N TRP A 42 -9.69 7.56 4.66
CA TRP A 42 -10.12 7.79 3.28
C TRP A 42 -10.84 6.57 2.69
N SER A 43 -10.44 5.34 3.04
CA SER A 43 -11.11 4.11 2.58
C SER A 43 -12.54 3.91 3.08
N LYS A 44 -12.94 4.69 4.09
CA LYS A 44 -14.31 4.72 4.64
C LYS A 44 -15.13 5.88 4.09
N GLU A 45 -14.49 6.86 3.46
CA GLU A 45 -15.18 7.98 2.83
C GLU A 45 -15.80 7.54 1.49
N PRO A 46 -16.97 8.10 1.12
CA PRO A 46 -17.55 7.89 -0.20
C PRO A 46 -16.66 8.52 -1.28
N GLU A 47 -16.78 8.04 -2.52
CA GLU A 47 -16.10 8.68 -3.65
C GLU A 47 -16.58 10.15 -3.78
N PRO A 48 -15.66 11.11 -3.94
CA PRO A 48 -16.02 12.51 -4.04
C PRO A 48 -16.87 12.76 -5.31
N GLY A 49 -18.02 13.41 -5.13
CA GLY A 49 -18.84 13.88 -6.24
C GLY A 49 -18.33 15.20 -6.82
N THR A 50 -18.83 15.61 -7.99
CA THR A 50 -18.44 16.85 -8.67
C THR A 50 -18.53 18.09 -7.77
N ALA A 51 -19.55 18.17 -6.91
CA ALA A 51 -19.70 19.28 -5.97
C ALA A 51 -18.53 19.38 -4.97
N VAL A 52 -17.98 18.24 -4.55
CA VAL A 52 -16.82 18.17 -3.64
C VAL A 52 -15.55 18.65 -4.36
N TYR A 53 -15.35 18.20 -5.60
CA TYR A 53 -14.23 18.67 -6.42
C TYR A 53 -14.27 20.19 -6.59
N SER A 54 -15.42 20.75 -6.99
CA SER A 54 -15.59 22.19 -7.14
C SER A 54 -15.40 22.97 -5.84
N LEU A 55 -15.91 22.44 -4.71
CA LEU A 55 -15.82 23.10 -3.40
C LEU A 55 -14.39 23.25 -2.91
N PHE A 56 -13.54 22.26 -3.16
CA PHE A 56 -12.14 22.25 -2.73
C PHE A 56 -11.15 22.63 -3.84
N GLY A 57 -11.64 23.01 -5.02
CA GLY A 57 -10.79 23.38 -6.17
C GLY A 57 -9.95 22.21 -6.70
N LEU A 58 -10.42 20.97 -6.51
CA LEU A 58 -9.72 19.77 -6.96
C LEU A 58 -10.01 19.52 -8.44
N VAL A 59 -8.98 19.16 -9.19
CA VAL A 59 -9.15 18.67 -10.56
C VAL A 59 -9.70 17.23 -10.49
N PRO A 60 -10.69 16.84 -11.31
CA PRO A 60 -11.17 15.46 -11.35
C PRO A 60 -10.01 14.45 -11.49
N GLU A 61 -10.05 13.36 -10.74
CA GLU A 61 -9.01 12.31 -10.67
C GLU A 61 -7.66 12.72 -10.04
N GLU A 62 -7.47 13.99 -9.65
CA GLU A 62 -6.24 14.45 -9.01
C GLU A 62 -5.97 13.74 -7.67
N ASP A 63 -7.02 13.53 -6.89
CA ASP A 63 -6.96 12.77 -5.65
C ASP A 63 -6.48 11.33 -5.90
N ARG A 64 -6.95 10.69 -6.97
CA ARG A 64 -6.50 9.34 -7.37
C ARG A 64 -5.05 9.31 -7.82
N LEU A 65 -4.56 10.37 -8.48
CA LEU A 65 -3.15 10.52 -8.82
C LEU A 65 -2.30 10.56 -7.54
N PHE A 66 -2.69 11.38 -6.55
CA PHE A 66 -1.96 11.47 -5.28
C PHE A 66 -2.07 10.20 -4.44
N PHE A 67 -3.20 9.51 -4.47
CA PHE A 67 -3.35 8.20 -3.86
C PHE A 67 -2.34 7.19 -4.43
N ASN A 68 -2.26 7.07 -5.76
CA ASN A 68 -1.30 6.20 -6.43
C ASN A 68 0.15 6.61 -6.15
N THR A 69 0.40 7.92 -6.04
CA THR A 69 1.72 8.45 -5.67
C THR A 69 2.11 8.09 -4.24
N ILE A 70 1.17 8.15 -3.28
CA ILE A 70 1.39 7.73 -1.90
C ILE A 70 1.75 6.24 -1.85
N LEU A 71 0.97 5.39 -2.52
CA LEU A 71 1.24 3.94 -2.57
C LEU A 71 2.63 3.65 -3.15
N LEU A 72 3.00 4.33 -4.22
CA LEU A 72 4.31 4.14 -4.85
C LEU A 72 5.45 4.57 -3.92
N ARG A 73 5.30 5.69 -3.21
CA ARG A 73 6.27 6.17 -2.21
C ARG A 73 6.41 5.23 -1.03
N LEU A 74 5.31 4.62 -0.57
CA LEU A 74 5.36 3.58 0.46
C LEU A 74 6.11 2.34 -0.03
N VAL A 75 5.88 1.91 -1.28
CA VAL A 75 6.63 0.79 -1.87
C VAL A 75 8.12 1.12 -2.04
N ASP A 76 8.45 2.34 -2.46
CA ASP A 76 9.84 2.78 -2.56
C ASP A 76 10.51 2.82 -1.18
N ALA A 77 9.80 3.30 -0.16
CA ALA A 77 10.26 3.25 1.24
C ALA A 77 10.47 1.80 1.70
N PHE A 78 9.62 0.85 1.32
CA PHE A 78 9.83 -0.56 1.58
C PHE A 78 11.06 -1.11 0.84
N CYS A 79 11.36 -0.63 -0.38
CA CYS A 79 12.50 -1.11 -1.14
C CYS A 79 13.83 -0.69 -0.54
N PHE A 80 13.95 0.60 -0.21
CA PHE A 80 15.23 1.23 0.16
C PHE A 80 15.37 1.53 1.66
N GLY A 81 14.28 1.48 2.42
CA GLY A 81 14.28 1.76 3.85
C GLY A 81 14.95 0.67 4.68
N ASP A 82 15.27 1.03 5.92
CA ASP A 82 15.75 0.07 6.91
C ASP A 82 14.63 -0.88 7.37
N LYS A 83 14.97 -1.79 8.28
CA LYS A 83 14.03 -2.76 8.85
C LYS A 83 12.80 -2.09 9.49
N LEU A 84 12.97 -0.99 10.22
CA LEU A 84 11.86 -0.30 10.88
C LEU A 84 10.91 0.32 9.86
N VAL A 85 11.44 0.95 8.82
CA VAL A 85 10.68 1.51 7.71
C VAL A 85 9.92 0.41 6.97
N LYS A 86 10.57 -0.71 6.63
CA LYS A 86 9.92 -1.86 5.96
C LYS A 86 8.74 -2.39 6.78
N VAL A 87 8.93 -2.59 8.08
CA VAL A 87 7.86 -3.05 8.98
C VAL A 87 6.72 -2.03 9.06
N ALA A 88 7.03 -0.74 9.14
CA ALA A 88 6.02 0.31 9.17
C ALA A 88 5.17 0.31 7.89
N VAL A 89 5.78 0.18 6.71
CA VAL A 89 5.06 0.08 5.43
C VAL A 89 4.15 -1.16 5.42
N VAL A 90 4.66 -2.33 5.80
CA VAL A 90 3.84 -3.55 5.85
C VAL A 90 2.65 -3.39 6.80
N ARG A 91 2.85 -2.76 7.97
CA ARG A 91 1.75 -2.44 8.89
C ARG A 91 0.67 -1.58 8.24
N VAL A 92 1.05 -0.54 7.49
CA VAL A 92 0.09 0.30 6.76
C VAL A 92 -0.74 -0.53 5.77
N PHE A 93 -0.08 -1.34 4.93
CA PHE A 93 -0.78 -2.19 3.95
C PHE A 93 -1.70 -3.20 4.62
N MET A 94 -1.27 -3.85 5.71
CA MET A 94 -2.12 -4.76 6.48
C MET A 94 -3.32 -4.05 7.11
N SER A 95 -3.10 -2.86 7.67
CA SER A 95 -4.12 -2.04 8.31
C SER A 95 -5.19 -1.60 7.32
N VAL A 96 -4.79 -1.20 6.11
CA VAL A 96 -5.73 -0.96 5.02
C VAL A 96 -6.42 -2.29 4.70
N PHE A 97 -5.68 -3.35 4.35
CA PHE A 97 -6.19 -4.67 3.95
C PHE A 97 -7.27 -5.23 4.88
N LYS A 98 -7.09 -5.14 6.20
CA LYS A 98 -8.07 -5.60 7.20
C LYS A 98 -9.45 -4.95 7.04
N LEU A 99 -9.53 -3.71 6.56
CA LEU A 99 -10.80 -3.03 6.29
C LEU A 99 -11.58 -3.65 5.11
N SER A 100 -10.91 -4.42 4.22
CA SER A 100 -11.59 -5.18 3.15
C SER A 100 -12.35 -6.39 3.66
N ARG A 101 -11.88 -7.02 4.75
CA ARG A 101 -12.30 -8.38 5.15
C ARG A 101 -13.74 -8.45 5.66
N GLY A 102 -14.37 -7.31 5.95
CA GLY A 102 -15.77 -7.20 6.36
C GLY A 102 -16.74 -6.79 5.24
N LYS A 103 -16.25 -6.49 4.03
CA LYS A 103 -17.09 -6.06 2.91
C LYS A 103 -17.52 -7.27 2.07
N SER A 104 -18.77 -7.28 1.61
CA SER A 104 -19.30 -8.37 0.77
C SER A 104 -18.61 -8.41 -0.60
N LYS A 105 -18.69 -9.54 -1.31
CA LYS A 105 -18.10 -9.69 -2.67
C LYS A 105 -18.59 -8.62 -3.67
N SER A 106 -19.77 -8.01 -3.47
CA SER A 106 -20.31 -6.96 -4.34
C SER A 106 -19.61 -5.60 -4.18
N ASP A 107 -18.92 -5.36 -3.06
CA ASP A 107 -18.19 -4.10 -2.77
C ASP A 107 -16.70 -4.17 -3.19
N CYS A 108 -16.30 -5.23 -3.91
CA CYS A 108 -14.91 -5.47 -4.27
C CYS A 108 -14.34 -4.38 -5.20
N GLY A 109 -15.17 -3.74 -6.03
CA GLY A 109 -14.76 -2.59 -6.87
C GLY A 109 -14.46 -1.32 -6.06
N THR A 110 -15.00 -1.21 -4.85
CA THR A 110 -14.84 -0.06 -3.95
C THR A 110 -13.61 -0.18 -3.05
N TRP A 111 -12.92 -1.33 -3.13
CA TRP A 111 -11.74 -1.61 -2.33
C TRP A 111 -10.55 -0.70 -2.70
N PHE A 112 -9.84 -0.19 -1.68
CA PHE A 112 -8.81 0.82 -1.85
C PHE A 112 -7.56 0.31 -2.58
N LEU A 113 -7.20 -0.97 -2.38
CA LEU A 113 -6.12 -1.65 -3.11
C LEU A 113 -6.67 -2.54 -4.23
N SER A 114 -7.83 -2.19 -4.81
CA SER A 114 -8.33 -2.90 -5.99
C SER A 114 -7.52 -2.53 -7.23
N LYS A 115 -7.45 -3.45 -8.18
CA LYS A 115 -6.81 -3.22 -9.48
C LYS A 115 -7.39 -1.98 -10.20
N ALA A 116 -8.68 -1.70 -10.00
CA ALA A 116 -9.35 -0.54 -10.59
C ALA A 116 -8.85 0.82 -10.06
N LYS A 117 -8.34 0.86 -8.81
CA LYS A 117 -7.85 2.11 -8.18
C LYS A 117 -6.33 2.24 -8.22
N VAL A 118 -5.60 1.13 -8.30
CA VAL A 118 -4.13 1.09 -8.30
C VAL A 118 -3.59 0.99 -9.73
N HIS A 119 -3.32 2.14 -10.35
CA HIS A 119 -2.84 2.23 -11.74
C HIS A 119 -1.43 1.67 -11.91
N ASN A 120 -0.54 1.88 -10.93
CA ASN A 120 0.86 1.47 -10.99
C ASN A 120 1.13 0.07 -10.39
N HIS A 121 0.11 -0.80 -10.35
CA HIS A 121 0.16 -2.08 -9.66
C HIS A 121 1.32 -2.98 -10.10
N LEU A 122 1.59 -3.09 -11.40
CA LEU A 122 2.68 -3.93 -11.93
C LEU A 122 4.06 -3.44 -11.47
N GLU A 123 4.27 -2.12 -11.47
CA GLU A 123 5.53 -1.53 -11.05
C GLU A 123 5.75 -1.71 -9.55
N MET A 124 4.71 -1.55 -8.75
CA MET A 124 4.76 -1.86 -7.32
C MET A 124 5.18 -3.32 -7.07
N LEU A 125 4.56 -4.28 -7.78
CA LEU A 125 4.89 -5.70 -7.63
C LEU A 125 6.33 -6.01 -8.03
N LYS A 126 6.85 -5.43 -9.11
CA LYS A 126 8.25 -5.61 -9.54
C LYS A 126 9.23 -5.13 -8.48
N ARG A 127 8.96 -3.98 -7.86
CA ARG A 127 9.79 -3.41 -6.79
C ARG A 127 9.79 -4.28 -5.54
N VAL A 128 8.62 -4.71 -5.07
CA VAL A 128 8.50 -5.64 -3.94
C VAL A 128 9.20 -6.98 -4.25
N LYS A 129 9.07 -7.49 -5.48
CA LYS A 129 9.76 -8.71 -5.90
C LYS A 129 11.28 -8.55 -5.85
N SER A 130 11.83 -7.41 -6.27
CA SER A 130 13.28 -7.19 -6.16
C SER A 130 13.77 -7.24 -4.70
N VAL A 131 12.94 -6.85 -3.72
CA VAL A 131 13.26 -6.99 -2.30
C VAL A 131 13.21 -8.45 -1.88
N TYR A 132 12.21 -9.20 -2.33
CA TYR A 132 12.12 -10.64 -2.08
C TYR A 132 13.33 -11.40 -2.63
N ASP A 133 13.71 -11.15 -3.89
CA ASP A 133 14.78 -11.89 -4.58
C ASP A 133 16.15 -11.67 -3.92
N LYS A 134 16.40 -10.46 -3.40
CA LYS A 134 17.70 -10.03 -2.84
C LYS A 134 17.74 -10.01 -1.31
N GLY A 135 16.59 -10.16 -0.66
CA GLY A 135 16.42 -9.96 0.77
C GLY A 135 16.84 -11.17 1.61
N ASP A 136 17.09 -10.90 2.89
CA ASP A 136 17.19 -11.93 3.91
C ASP A 136 15.80 -12.55 4.21
N THR A 137 15.76 -13.54 5.11
CA THR A 137 14.53 -14.25 5.48
C THR A 137 13.43 -13.29 5.95
N GLU A 138 13.77 -12.25 6.70
CA GLU A 138 12.80 -11.29 7.20
C GLU A 138 12.25 -10.39 6.09
N ALA A 139 13.12 -9.85 5.24
CA ALA A 139 12.69 -9.04 4.09
C ALA A 139 11.82 -9.84 3.12
N LYS A 140 12.12 -11.13 2.92
CA LYS A 140 11.28 -12.06 2.14
C LYS A 140 9.91 -12.24 2.77
N ALA A 141 9.83 -12.50 4.07
CA ALA A 141 8.57 -12.63 4.78
C ALA A 141 7.71 -11.36 4.68
N LEU A 142 8.32 -10.18 4.86
CA LEU A 142 7.62 -8.90 4.72
C LEU A 142 7.13 -8.67 3.29
N ALA A 143 7.91 -9.05 2.28
CA ALA A 143 7.51 -8.96 0.88
C ALA A 143 6.32 -9.89 0.56
N LEU A 144 6.30 -11.11 1.10
CA LEU A 144 5.16 -12.03 0.98
C LEU A 144 3.88 -11.43 1.59
N ILE A 145 3.97 -10.79 2.76
CA ILE A 145 2.82 -10.11 3.38
C ILE A 145 2.30 -8.97 2.47
N LEU A 146 3.19 -8.19 1.86
CA LEU A 146 2.79 -7.14 0.91
C LEU A 146 2.09 -7.70 -0.33
N PHE A 147 2.58 -8.82 -0.89
CA PHE A 147 1.88 -9.51 -1.98
C PHE A 147 0.49 -9.97 -1.55
N GLY A 148 0.34 -10.51 -0.34
CA GLY A 148 -0.96 -10.87 0.23
C GLY A 148 -1.92 -9.68 0.37
N CYS A 149 -1.43 -8.51 0.81
CA CYS A 149 -2.24 -7.29 0.89
C CYS A 149 -2.70 -6.80 -0.50
N CYS A 150 -1.93 -7.14 -1.54
CA CYS A 150 -2.15 -6.74 -2.93
C CYS A 150 -2.79 -7.87 -3.78
N ARG A 151 -3.41 -8.88 -3.15
CA ARG A 151 -3.88 -10.12 -3.80
C ARG A 151 -4.67 -9.88 -5.10
N ASP A 152 -5.50 -8.84 -5.11
CA ASP A 152 -6.41 -8.51 -6.22
C ASP A 152 -5.69 -8.40 -7.57
N PHE A 153 -4.49 -7.83 -7.58
CA PHE A 153 -3.65 -7.71 -8.79
C PHE A 153 -2.36 -8.53 -8.72
N ALA A 154 -1.94 -8.97 -7.53
CA ALA A 154 -0.76 -9.83 -7.38
C ALA A 154 -0.96 -11.22 -7.99
N SER A 155 -2.19 -11.75 -7.93
CA SER A 155 -2.52 -13.08 -8.48
C SER A 155 -2.37 -13.17 -10.00
N GLU A 156 -2.47 -12.07 -10.73
CA GLU A 156 -2.28 -12.07 -12.19
C GLU A 156 -0.80 -12.06 -12.59
N PHE A 157 0.08 -11.58 -11.70
CA PHE A 157 1.51 -11.48 -11.98
C PHE A 157 2.19 -12.85 -11.79
N ALA A 158 2.48 -13.52 -12.90
CA ALA A 158 3.03 -14.88 -12.93
C ALA A 158 4.27 -15.08 -12.02
N PRO A 159 5.24 -14.14 -11.94
CA PRO A 159 6.38 -14.28 -11.03
C PRO A 159 5.99 -14.33 -9.55
N VAL A 160 4.95 -13.60 -9.13
CA VAL A 160 4.45 -13.66 -7.74
C VAL A 160 3.69 -14.95 -7.49
N ARG A 161 2.88 -15.42 -8.44
CA ARG A 161 2.25 -16.74 -8.33
C ARG A 161 3.29 -17.84 -8.15
N TYR A 162 4.33 -17.84 -9.00
CA TYR A 162 5.42 -18.81 -8.92
C TYR A 162 6.10 -18.76 -7.54
N LEU A 163 6.40 -17.55 -7.04
CA LEU A 163 7.00 -17.38 -5.71
C LEU A 163 6.17 -18.01 -4.59
N VAL A 164 4.86 -17.74 -4.56
CA VAL A 164 3.94 -18.32 -3.57
C VAL A 164 3.93 -19.85 -3.66
N PHE A 165 3.91 -20.42 -4.87
CA PHE A 165 4.02 -21.87 -5.04
C PHE A 165 5.34 -22.43 -4.53
N THR A 166 6.47 -21.76 -4.81
CA THR A 166 7.78 -22.23 -4.38
C THR A 166 8.02 -22.08 -2.88
N SER A 167 7.45 -21.06 -2.24
CA SER A 167 7.60 -20.85 -0.80
C SER A 167 6.86 -21.94 0.00
N MET A 168 5.68 -22.36 -0.47
CA MET A 168 4.93 -23.49 0.12
C MET A 168 5.66 -24.85 0.04
N VAL A 169 6.62 -25.00 -0.88
CA VAL A 169 7.39 -26.25 -1.11
C VAL A 169 8.79 -26.18 -0.47
N SER A 170 9.18 -25.01 0.04
CA SER A 170 10.48 -24.77 0.66
C SER A 170 10.48 -25.23 2.13
N SER A 171 11.40 -26.13 2.48
CA SER A 171 11.58 -26.74 3.82
C SER A 171 12.17 -25.80 4.88
N HIS A 172 11.88 -24.50 4.83
CA HIS A 172 12.32 -23.56 5.86
C HIS A 172 11.26 -23.44 6.97
N ASP A 173 11.59 -24.00 8.15
CA ASP A 173 10.75 -24.17 9.35
C ASP A 173 10.16 -22.90 10.00
N LEU A 174 10.05 -21.77 9.28
CA LEU A 174 9.46 -20.53 9.81
C LEU A 174 8.40 -19.88 8.90
N GLU A 175 8.02 -20.50 7.79
CA GLU A 175 6.87 -20.04 7.01
C GLU A 175 5.56 -20.57 7.63
N VAL A 176 5.02 -19.81 8.58
CA VAL A 176 3.66 -20.00 9.08
C VAL A 176 2.69 -20.00 7.88
N PRO A 177 1.79 -20.99 7.76
CA PRO A 177 0.90 -21.09 6.61
C PRO A 177 0.05 -19.83 6.48
N MET A 178 0.30 -19.08 5.41
CA MET A 178 -0.57 -18.01 4.96
C MET A 178 -1.83 -18.67 4.39
N HIS A 179 -2.82 -18.93 5.24
CA HIS A 179 -4.14 -19.37 4.79
C HIS A 179 -4.78 -18.23 3.97
N LEU A 180 -4.88 -18.47 2.66
CA LEU A 180 -5.55 -17.64 1.65
C LEU A 180 -7.06 -17.51 1.92
#